data_AF-A0A1C5VPF0-F1
#
_entry.id   AF-A0A1C5VPF0-F1
#
_cell.length_a   1.000
_cell.length_b   1.000
_cell.length_c   1.000
_cell.angle_alpha   90.00
_cell.angle_beta   90.00
_cell.angle_gamma   90.00
#
_symmetry.space_group_name_H-M   'P 1'
#
loop_
_entity.id
_entity.type
_entity.pdbx_description
1 polymer ?
#
loop_
_entity_poly.entity_id
_entity_poly.type
_entity_poly.pdbx_seq_one_letter_code
_entity_poly.pdbx_strand_id
1 'polypeptide(L)'
;MPGSLQMQNIIPSRILGTALTAAPVEGVLATLFMIVVGVGYLYWQVKKGHDDPEAAIELYQVQGGILDEKELEQRAPGFWISLLPMVVTFVLINGFGVELLYGLTAGCVLSLLFFCKSLGGVRGFGEVVSEGFNNGIFPCIIIASVVGVGKVVSATDVFALVQENIINLPLPGLVKVAAITTIIAGITGSASGGLTIALELFGETFISWGYTPEIIHRVASIACGGLDTLPWNGTVVMLFALSGVSYKKGYKHVAMETVILPLLSLIPVFIYYSIVH
;
A
#
# COMPACT_ATOMS: atom_id res chain seq x y z
N MET A 1 -4.59 -0.58 -8.63
CA MET A 1 -4.65 -0.66 -10.11
C MET A 1 -4.43 -2.10 -10.56
N PRO A 2 -5.13 -2.59 -11.59
CA PRO A 2 -4.88 -3.91 -12.17
C PRO A 2 -3.44 -4.07 -12.67
N GLY A 3 -2.86 -5.25 -12.47
CA GLY A 3 -1.47 -5.54 -12.85
C GLY A 3 -0.41 -4.87 -11.95
N SER A 4 -0.80 -4.21 -10.85
CA SER A 4 0.19 -3.66 -9.93
C SER A 4 0.92 -4.77 -9.18
N LEU A 5 2.22 -4.53 -8.93
CA LEU A 5 3.10 -5.43 -8.18
C LEU A 5 3.03 -5.20 -6.67
N GLN A 6 1.91 -4.65 -6.20
CA GLN A 6 1.67 -4.37 -4.81
C GLN A 6 1.17 -5.64 -4.12
N MET A 7 1.59 -5.86 -2.87
CA MET A 7 1.17 -7.03 -2.09
C MET A 7 -0.34 -7.17 -2.01
N GLN A 8 -1.07 -6.04 -1.96
CA GLN A 8 -2.52 -5.98 -1.92
C GLN A 8 -3.18 -6.57 -3.19
N ASN A 9 -2.49 -6.60 -4.33
CA ASN A 9 -2.96 -7.19 -5.59
C ASN A 9 -2.42 -8.63 -5.78
N ILE A 10 -1.33 -8.99 -5.11
CA ILE A 10 -0.72 -10.32 -5.18
C ILE A 10 -1.40 -11.31 -4.22
N ILE A 11 -1.77 -10.87 -3.02
CA ILE A 11 -2.39 -11.73 -1.99
C ILE A 11 -3.67 -12.40 -2.51
N PRO A 12 -4.64 -11.68 -3.10
CA PRO A 12 -5.85 -12.33 -3.60
C PRO A 12 -5.58 -13.24 -4.81
N SER A 13 -4.54 -12.96 -5.60
CA SER A 13 -4.12 -13.85 -6.69
C SER A 13 -3.68 -15.21 -6.15
N ARG A 14 -2.93 -15.23 -5.04
CA ARG A 14 -2.47 -16.47 -4.39
C ARG A 14 -3.60 -17.23 -3.67
N ILE A 15 -4.52 -16.52 -3.03
CA ILE A 15 -5.60 -17.14 -2.23
C ILE A 15 -6.79 -17.56 -3.10
N LEU A 16 -7.23 -16.69 -4.02
CA LEU A 16 -8.42 -16.90 -4.85
C LEU A 16 -8.11 -17.49 -6.23
N GLY A 17 -6.83 -17.69 -6.58
CA GLY A 17 -6.41 -18.22 -7.89
C GLY A 17 -6.65 -17.27 -9.07
N THR A 18 -6.82 -15.98 -8.80
CA THR A 18 -7.12 -14.96 -9.81
C THR A 18 -5.86 -14.39 -10.46
N ALA A 19 -5.99 -13.83 -11.67
CA ALA A 19 -4.89 -13.08 -12.30
C ALA A 19 -4.64 -11.73 -11.60
N LEU A 20 -3.42 -11.19 -11.70
CA LEU A 20 -3.09 -9.85 -11.19
C LEU A 20 -3.91 -8.73 -11.86
N THR A 21 -4.49 -9.02 -13.03
CA THR A 21 -5.35 -8.13 -13.82
C THR A 21 -6.85 -8.28 -13.51
N ALA A 22 -7.23 -9.06 -12.49
CA ALA A 22 -8.62 -9.35 -12.13
C ALA A 22 -9.50 -8.09 -11.98
N ALA A 23 -10.74 -8.16 -12.47
CA ALA A 23 -11.71 -7.05 -12.48
C ALA A 23 -11.06 -5.71 -12.89
N PRO A 24 -10.61 -5.62 -14.16
CA PRO A 24 -9.77 -4.52 -14.61
C PRO A 24 -10.52 -3.19 -14.67
N VAL A 25 -11.80 -3.20 -15.06
CA VAL A 25 -12.61 -1.97 -15.18
C VAL A 25 -12.81 -1.34 -13.80
N GLU A 26 -13.21 -2.15 -12.83
CA GLU A 26 -13.37 -1.75 -11.43
C GLU A 26 -12.08 -1.19 -10.85
N GLY A 27 -10.95 -1.85 -11.11
CA GLY A 27 -9.66 -1.38 -10.67
C GLY A 27 -9.22 -0.07 -11.32
N VAL A 28 -9.54 0.15 -12.59
CA VAL A 28 -9.27 1.42 -13.28
C VAL A 28 -10.16 2.53 -12.75
N LEU A 29 -11.46 2.28 -12.53
CA LEU A 29 -12.39 3.26 -11.97
C LEU A 29 -11.95 3.75 -10.59
N ALA A 30 -11.59 2.83 -9.69
CA ALA A 30 -11.06 3.19 -8.37
C ALA A 30 -9.75 3.98 -8.49
N THR A 31 -8.86 3.59 -9.41
CA THR A 31 -7.57 4.27 -9.62
C THR A 31 -7.78 5.70 -10.14
N LEU A 32 -8.64 5.89 -11.13
CA LEU A 32 -8.97 7.22 -11.67
C LEU A 32 -9.61 8.11 -10.60
N PHE A 33 -10.53 7.56 -9.80
CA PHE A 33 -11.11 8.28 -8.67
C PHE A 33 -10.03 8.76 -7.69
N MET A 34 -9.16 7.85 -7.24
CA MET A 34 -8.09 8.19 -6.29
C MET A 34 -7.11 9.20 -6.87
N ILE A 35 -6.76 9.10 -8.16
CA ILE A 35 -5.88 10.08 -8.80
C ILE A 35 -6.56 11.46 -8.83
N VAL A 36 -7.80 11.55 -9.32
CA VAL A 36 -8.48 12.84 -9.48
C VAL A 36 -8.76 13.49 -8.11
N VAL A 37 -9.32 12.73 -7.17
CA VAL A 37 -9.76 13.26 -5.89
C VAL A 37 -8.59 13.40 -4.91
N GLY A 38 -7.69 12.42 -4.84
CA GLY A 38 -6.52 12.45 -3.94
C GLY A 38 -5.51 13.52 -4.36
N VAL A 39 -5.10 13.54 -5.63
CA VAL A 39 -4.21 14.60 -6.12
C VAL A 39 -4.89 15.97 -6.01
N GLY A 40 -6.19 16.05 -6.30
CA GLY A 40 -6.97 17.27 -6.11
C GLY A 40 -6.99 17.76 -4.66
N TYR A 41 -7.18 16.85 -3.70
CA TYR A 41 -7.13 17.15 -2.27
C TYR A 41 -5.74 17.64 -1.84
N LEU A 42 -4.69 16.91 -2.23
CA LEU A 42 -3.31 17.31 -1.92
C LEU A 42 -2.97 18.67 -2.51
N TYR A 43 -3.32 18.91 -3.78
CA TYR A 43 -3.13 20.21 -4.42
C TYR A 43 -3.85 21.33 -3.68
N TRP A 44 -5.09 21.10 -3.26
CA TRP A 44 -5.85 22.06 -2.47
C TRP A 44 -5.20 22.34 -1.12
N GLN A 45 -4.70 21.31 -0.42
CA GLN A 45 -4.01 21.47 0.86
C GLN A 45 -2.68 22.21 0.72
N VAL A 46 -1.89 21.89 -0.31
CA VAL A 46 -0.64 22.59 -0.61
C VAL A 46 -0.92 24.07 -0.90
N LYS A 47 -1.91 24.37 -1.75
CA LYS A 47 -2.28 25.76 -2.06
C LYS A 47 -2.76 26.52 -0.83
N LYS A 48 -3.51 25.87 0.06
CA LYS A 48 -4.01 26.48 1.29
C LYS A 48 -2.91 26.69 2.34
N GLY A 49 -1.97 25.74 2.44
CA GLY A 49 -0.87 25.78 3.41
C GLY A 49 0.32 26.63 2.99
N HIS A 50 0.42 27.01 1.71
CA HIS A 50 1.52 27.82 1.17
C HIS A 50 1.69 29.16 1.90
N ASP A 51 0.59 29.75 2.34
CA ASP A 51 0.59 31.06 3.03
C ASP A 51 0.38 30.93 4.55
N ASP A 52 0.47 29.72 5.12
CA ASP A 52 0.29 29.47 6.56
C ASP A 52 1.63 29.58 7.31
N PRO A 53 1.83 30.62 8.15
CA PRO A 53 3.05 30.77 8.94
C PRO A 53 3.28 29.63 9.93
N GLU A 54 2.24 28.89 10.33
CA GLU A 54 2.36 27.70 11.19
C GLU A 54 2.78 26.43 10.43
N ALA A 55 2.66 26.44 9.09
CA ALA A 55 3.20 25.40 8.23
C ALA A 55 4.69 25.62 7.94
N ALA A 56 5.17 26.86 8.08
CA ALA A 56 6.58 27.23 7.99
C ALA A 56 7.42 26.81 9.21
N ILE A 57 6.85 26.08 10.17
CA ILE A 57 7.57 25.70 11.40
C ILE A 57 8.68 24.69 11.07
N GLU A 58 9.90 25.23 10.97
CA GLU A 58 11.23 24.63 10.91
C GLU A 58 11.61 23.75 12.13
N LEU A 59 10.65 23.15 12.85
CA LEU A 59 10.92 22.31 14.04
C LEU A 59 10.77 20.81 13.80
N TYR A 60 10.70 20.37 12.55
CA TYR A 60 10.74 18.96 12.24
C TYR A 60 12.16 18.58 11.82
N GLN A 61 12.87 17.92 12.75
CA GLN A 61 14.15 17.27 12.47
C GLN A 61 13.89 16.14 11.46
N VAL A 62 13.87 16.48 10.18
CA VAL A 62 13.81 15.48 9.11
C VAL A 62 15.12 14.69 9.16
N GLN A 63 15.03 13.37 9.26
CA GLN A 63 16.19 12.52 9.09
C GLN A 63 16.59 12.51 7.61
N GLY A 64 17.50 13.41 7.25
CA GLY A 64 18.05 13.52 5.90
C GLY A 64 19.10 14.63 5.85
N GLY A 65 20.27 14.34 5.27
CA GLY A 65 21.28 15.37 5.03
C GLY A 65 20.81 16.38 3.99
N ILE A 66 21.30 17.62 4.07
CA ILE A 66 21.18 18.58 2.97
C ILE A 66 22.11 18.08 1.86
N LEU A 67 21.53 17.56 0.78
CA LEU A 67 22.28 17.14 -0.41
C LEU A 67 22.50 18.35 -1.32
N ASP A 68 23.75 18.56 -1.77
CA ASP A 68 24.05 19.59 -2.78
C ASP A 68 23.47 19.15 -4.14
N GLU A 69 22.48 19.89 -4.64
CA GLU A 69 21.83 19.63 -5.92
C GLU A 69 22.83 19.52 -7.07
N LYS A 70 23.91 20.33 -7.06
CA LYS A 70 24.93 20.31 -8.11
C LYS A 70 25.78 19.05 -8.08
N GLU A 71 26.07 18.55 -6.89
CA GLU A 71 26.78 17.29 -6.72
C GLU A 71 25.92 16.10 -7.18
N LEU A 72 24.62 16.16 -6.90
CA LEU A 72 23.65 15.15 -7.28
C LEU A 72 23.45 15.10 -8.79
N GLU A 73 23.33 16.25 -9.47
CA GLU A 73 23.26 16.33 -10.94
C GLU A 73 24.50 15.74 -11.63
N GLN A 74 25.69 15.95 -11.08
CA GLN A 74 26.94 15.42 -11.67
C GLN A 74 27.08 13.90 -11.53
N ARG A 75 26.47 13.33 -10.49
CA ARG A 75 26.56 11.92 -10.14
C ARG A 75 25.34 11.11 -10.58
N ALA A 76 24.21 11.76 -10.87
CA ALA A 76 22.96 11.09 -11.23
C ALA A 76 23.11 10.26 -12.53
N PRO A 77 22.48 9.08 -12.60
CA PRO A 77 22.37 8.35 -13.86
C PRO A 77 21.46 9.13 -14.81
N GLY A 78 21.70 8.99 -16.12
CA GLY A 78 20.78 9.55 -17.12
C GLY A 78 19.37 8.96 -16.96
N PHE A 79 18.35 9.74 -17.32
CA PHE A 79 16.92 9.38 -17.15
C PHE A 79 16.58 7.94 -17.55
N TRP A 80 17.01 7.50 -18.73
CA TRP A 80 16.73 6.15 -19.24
C TRP A 80 17.41 5.04 -18.42
N ILE A 81 18.60 5.32 -17.88
CA ILE A 81 19.32 4.38 -17.02
C ILE A 81 18.61 4.26 -15.68
N SER A 82 18.09 5.37 -15.15
CA SER A 82 17.28 5.38 -13.92
C SER A 82 15.97 4.60 -14.06
N LEU A 83 15.43 4.52 -15.28
CA LEU A 83 14.19 3.79 -15.57
C LEU A 83 14.40 2.27 -15.71
N LEU A 84 15.59 1.83 -16.11
CA LEU A 84 15.90 0.42 -16.42
C LEU A 84 15.56 -0.55 -15.28
N PRO A 85 16.04 -0.35 -14.02
CA PRO A 85 15.72 -1.27 -12.93
C PRO A 85 14.22 -1.44 -12.71
N MET A 86 13.45 -0.34 -12.81
CA MET A 86 12.00 -0.37 -12.64
C MET A 86 11.30 -1.12 -13.78
N VAL A 87 11.66 -0.84 -15.03
CA VAL A 87 11.06 -1.50 -16.20
C VAL A 87 11.39 -2.99 -16.23
N VAL A 88 12.64 -3.36 -15.95
CA VAL A 88 13.04 -4.77 -15.92
C VAL A 88 12.29 -5.52 -14.81
N THR A 89 12.20 -4.94 -13.61
CA THR A 89 11.42 -5.52 -12.51
C THR A 89 9.96 -5.73 -12.92
N PHE A 90 9.35 -4.73 -13.55
CA PHE A 90 7.98 -4.79 -14.04
C PHE A 90 7.78 -5.90 -15.08
N VAL A 91 8.66 -5.99 -16.07
CA VAL A 91 8.60 -6.98 -17.16
C VAL A 91 8.85 -8.40 -16.65
N LEU A 92 9.82 -8.59 -15.73
CA LEU A 92 10.07 -9.91 -15.14
C LEU A 92 8.84 -10.44 -14.41
N ILE A 93 8.21 -9.60 -13.59
CA ILE A 93 7.10 -10.07 -12.75
C ILE A 93 5.79 -10.17 -13.55
N ASN A 94 5.42 -9.14 -14.32
CA ASN A 94 4.15 -9.16 -15.07
C ASN A 94 4.25 -9.89 -16.42
N GLY A 95 5.38 -9.79 -17.11
CA GLY A 95 5.57 -10.35 -18.45
C GLY A 95 6.00 -11.81 -18.44
N PHE A 96 6.93 -12.16 -17.54
CA PHE A 96 7.48 -13.52 -17.44
C PHE A 96 6.96 -14.32 -16.25
N GLY A 97 6.14 -13.71 -15.37
CA GLY A 97 5.59 -14.40 -14.20
C GLY A 97 6.65 -14.77 -13.15
N VAL A 98 7.81 -14.10 -13.15
CA VAL A 98 8.87 -14.33 -12.16
C VAL A 98 8.36 -13.96 -10.78
N GLU A 99 8.71 -14.75 -9.76
CA GLU A 99 8.31 -14.45 -8.40
C GLU A 99 8.82 -13.08 -7.93
N LEU A 100 7.97 -12.35 -7.19
CA LEU A 100 8.22 -10.99 -6.71
C LEU A 100 9.60 -10.82 -6.07
N LEU A 101 10.02 -11.76 -5.23
CA LEU A 101 11.30 -11.70 -4.53
C LEU A 101 12.48 -11.64 -5.51
N TYR A 102 12.48 -12.51 -6.52
CA TYR A 102 13.52 -12.55 -7.55
C TYR A 102 13.44 -11.33 -8.47
N GLY A 103 12.23 -10.88 -8.83
CA GLY A 103 12.03 -9.68 -9.64
C GLY A 103 12.55 -8.42 -8.96
N LEU A 104 12.23 -8.21 -7.68
CA LEU A 104 12.72 -7.07 -6.89
C LEU A 104 14.23 -7.15 -6.66
N THR A 105 14.76 -8.36 -6.41
CA THR A 105 16.21 -8.57 -6.24
C THR A 105 16.95 -8.21 -7.53
N ALA A 106 16.42 -8.60 -8.70
CA ALA A 106 16.97 -8.18 -9.98
C ALA A 106 16.96 -6.65 -10.12
N GLY A 107 15.86 -5.98 -9.74
CA GLY A 107 15.79 -4.52 -9.66
C GLY A 107 16.88 -3.90 -8.78
N CYS A 108 17.07 -4.40 -7.56
CA CYS A 108 18.11 -3.94 -6.64
C CYS A 108 19.52 -4.13 -7.22
N VAL A 109 19.81 -5.30 -7.81
CA VAL A 109 21.09 -5.59 -8.46
C VAL A 109 21.35 -4.65 -9.63
N LEU A 110 20.35 -4.42 -10.48
CA LEU A 110 20.48 -3.49 -11.61
C LEU A 110 20.70 -2.06 -11.14
N SER A 111 20.02 -1.62 -10.07
CA SER A 111 20.25 -0.30 -9.46
C SER A 111 21.69 -0.17 -8.95
N LEU A 112 22.23 -1.19 -8.27
CA LEU A 112 23.63 -1.18 -7.82
C LEU A 112 24.61 -1.08 -9.00
N LEU A 113 24.36 -1.84 -10.07
CA LEU A 113 25.22 -1.85 -11.26
C LEU A 113 25.18 -0.52 -12.02
N PHE A 114 23.98 -0.01 -12.31
CA PHE A 114 23.79 1.16 -13.14
C PHE A 114 24.00 2.48 -12.39
N PHE A 115 23.76 2.52 -11.08
CA PHE A 115 23.91 3.74 -10.28
C PHE A 115 25.28 3.78 -9.59
N CYS A 116 26.23 2.95 -9.99
CA CYS A 116 27.54 2.81 -9.35
C CYS A 116 28.24 4.16 -9.14
N LYS A 117 28.21 5.07 -10.13
CA LYS A 117 28.79 6.42 -9.99
C LYS A 117 28.04 7.28 -8.95
N SER A 118 26.71 7.17 -8.92
CA SER A 118 25.84 7.88 -7.98
C SER A 118 26.06 7.43 -6.55
N LEU A 119 26.40 6.15 -6.36
CA LEU A 119 26.64 5.51 -5.08
C LEU A 119 28.10 5.66 -4.57
N GLY A 120 28.89 6.58 -5.12
CA GLY A 120 30.29 6.77 -4.71
C GLY A 120 31.26 5.73 -5.28
N GLY A 121 30.88 5.04 -6.35
CA GLY A 121 31.66 3.99 -7.01
C GLY A 121 31.64 2.66 -6.25
N VAL A 122 32.49 1.71 -6.67
CA VAL A 122 32.59 0.36 -6.07
C VAL A 122 32.93 0.40 -4.57
N ARG A 123 33.57 1.48 -4.11
CA ARG A 123 33.92 1.65 -2.68
C ARG A 123 32.70 1.97 -1.82
N GLY A 124 31.70 2.68 -2.35
CA GLY A 124 30.48 3.03 -1.61
C GLY A 124 29.43 1.90 -1.57
N PHE A 125 29.64 0.81 -2.31
CA PHE A 125 28.67 -0.31 -2.36
C PHE A 125 28.42 -0.92 -0.98
N GLY A 126 29.49 -1.13 -0.20
CA GLY A 126 29.39 -1.71 1.13
C GLY A 126 28.57 -0.84 2.08
N GLU A 127 28.83 0.47 2.07
CA GLU A 127 28.10 1.44 2.89
C GLU A 127 26.63 1.51 2.49
N VAL A 128 26.32 1.67 1.20
CA VAL A 128 24.94 1.78 0.71
C VAL A 128 24.14 0.51 0.99
N VAL A 129 24.72 -0.67 0.79
CA VAL A 129 24.05 -1.93 1.10
C VAL A 129 23.84 -2.07 2.61
N SER A 130 24.83 -1.71 3.42
CA SER A 130 24.71 -1.76 4.89
C SER A 130 23.67 -0.77 5.40
N GLU A 131 23.65 0.45 4.87
CA GLU A 131 22.68 1.48 5.21
C GLU A 131 21.27 1.06 4.76
N GLY A 132 21.12 0.58 3.53
CA GLY A 132 19.85 0.05 3.03
C GLY A 132 19.32 -1.11 3.87
N PHE A 133 20.21 -2.02 4.32
CA PHE A 133 19.86 -3.09 5.25
C PHE A 133 19.37 -2.51 6.59
N ASN A 134 20.14 -1.63 7.22
CA ASN A 134 19.79 -1.00 8.50
C ASN A 134 18.48 -0.21 8.43
N ASN A 135 18.27 0.55 7.35
CA ASN A 135 17.05 1.30 7.08
C ASN A 135 15.83 0.38 6.87
N GLY A 136 16.05 -0.84 6.38
CA GLY A 136 15.01 -1.85 6.19
C GLY A 136 14.62 -2.63 7.46
N ILE A 137 15.53 -2.77 8.43
CA ILE A 137 15.28 -3.58 9.65
C ILE A 137 14.07 -3.05 10.42
N PHE A 138 14.03 -1.75 10.69
CA PHE A 138 12.97 -1.15 11.51
C PHE A 138 11.57 -1.30 10.88
N PRO A 139 11.36 -0.96 9.58
CA PRO A 139 10.15 -1.33 8.84
C PRO A 139 9.78 -2.80 8.95
N CYS A 140 10.74 -3.71 8.73
CA CYS A 140 10.50 -5.15 8.75
C CYS A 140 10.02 -5.63 10.12
N ILE A 141 10.66 -5.21 11.21
CA ILE A 141 10.27 -5.58 12.58
C ILE A 141 8.87 -5.09 12.90
N ILE A 142 8.55 -3.84 12.57
CA ILE A 142 7.24 -3.25 12.83
C ILE A 142 6.15 -4.01 12.09
N ILE A 143 6.31 -4.25 10.78
CA ILE A 143 5.30 -4.93 9.98
C ILE A 143 5.15 -6.40 10.42
N ALA A 144 6.25 -7.11 10.68
CA ALA A 144 6.21 -8.49 11.16
C ALA A 144 5.50 -8.61 12.52
N SER A 145 5.78 -7.68 13.45
CA SER A 145 5.14 -7.65 14.77
C SER A 145 3.63 -7.41 14.66
N VAL A 146 3.22 -6.43 13.85
CA VAL A 146 1.80 -6.10 13.63
C VAL A 146 1.04 -7.28 13.01
N VAL A 147 1.60 -7.90 11.96
CA VAL A 147 0.99 -9.08 11.32
C VAL A 147 0.94 -10.28 12.28
N GLY A 148 2.00 -10.49 13.06
CA GLY A 148 2.07 -11.55 14.07
C GLY A 148 0.98 -11.40 15.14
N VAL A 149 0.80 -10.20 15.69
CA VAL A 149 -0.30 -9.89 16.63
C VAL A 149 -1.65 -10.15 15.98
N GLY A 150 -1.87 -9.70 14.74
CA GLY A 150 -3.10 -9.94 14.00
C GLY A 150 -3.43 -11.43 13.85
N LYS A 151 -2.43 -12.26 13.54
CA LYS A 151 -2.60 -13.72 13.44
C LYS A 151 -2.89 -14.38 14.78
N VAL A 152 -2.22 -13.98 15.87
CA VAL A 152 -2.51 -14.50 17.21
C VAL A 152 -3.93 -14.13 17.64
N VAL A 153 -4.34 -12.87 17.45
CA VAL A 153 -5.70 -12.40 17.74
C VAL A 153 -6.72 -13.21 16.94
N SER A 154 -6.46 -13.46 15.66
CA SER A 154 -7.37 -14.24 14.80
C SER A 154 -7.55 -15.69 15.23
N ALA A 155 -6.63 -16.23 16.03
CA ALA A 155 -6.69 -17.58 16.57
C ALA A 155 -7.39 -17.67 17.94
N THR A 156 -7.86 -16.55 18.49
CA THR A 156 -8.56 -16.50 19.79
C THR A 156 -10.06 -16.74 19.65
N ASP A 157 -10.68 -17.30 20.69
CA ASP A 157 -12.15 -17.48 20.75
C ASP A 157 -12.92 -16.15 20.67
N VAL A 158 -12.33 -15.06 21.16
CA VAL A 158 -12.93 -13.71 21.07
C VAL A 158 -13.06 -13.28 19.61
N PHE A 159 -12.12 -13.67 18.76
CA PHE A 159 -12.19 -13.34 17.36
C PHE A 159 -13.30 -14.12 16.64
N ALA A 160 -13.67 -15.32 17.11
CA ALA A 160 -14.84 -16.04 16.57
C ALA A 160 -16.14 -15.25 16.78
N LEU A 161 -16.32 -14.61 17.93
CA LEU A 161 -17.44 -13.69 18.17
C LEU A 161 -17.41 -12.50 17.21
N VAL A 162 -16.22 -11.96 16.94
CA VAL A 162 -16.05 -10.87 15.97
C VAL A 162 -16.42 -11.34 14.56
N GLN A 163 -16.00 -12.53 14.14
CA GLN A 163 -16.36 -13.11 12.85
C GLN A 163 -17.88 -13.27 12.70
N GLU A 164 -18.55 -13.81 13.71
CA GLU A 164 -20.02 -14.00 13.72
C GLU A 164 -20.76 -12.66 13.64
N ASN A 165 -20.32 -11.66 14.39
CA ASN A 165 -20.95 -10.34 14.33
C ASN A 165 -20.71 -9.64 12.99
N ILE A 166 -19.49 -9.73 12.45
CA ILE A 166 -19.09 -9.13 11.19
C ILE A 166 -19.87 -9.76 10.01
N ILE A 167 -20.01 -11.09 9.98
CA ILE A 167 -20.77 -11.77 8.92
C ILE A 167 -22.27 -11.49 9.03
N ASN A 168 -22.79 -11.15 10.20
CA ASN A 168 -24.20 -10.82 10.41
C ASN A 168 -24.52 -9.33 10.20
N LEU A 169 -23.54 -8.50 9.80
CA LEU A 169 -23.80 -7.11 9.47
C LEU A 169 -24.89 -7.01 8.38
N PRO A 170 -25.92 -6.15 8.58
CA PRO A 170 -27.03 -5.96 7.64
C PRO A 170 -26.61 -5.07 6.47
N LEU A 171 -25.51 -5.44 5.81
CA LEU A 171 -24.97 -4.74 4.65
C LEU A 171 -25.27 -5.55 3.38
N PRO A 172 -25.72 -4.89 2.30
CA PRO A 172 -26.01 -5.58 1.05
C PRO A 172 -24.74 -5.78 0.23
N GLY A 173 -24.77 -6.77 -0.66
CA GLY A 173 -23.90 -6.72 -1.83
C GLY A 173 -22.39 -6.88 -1.55
N LEU A 174 -21.61 -6.36 -2.49
CA LEU A 174 -20.16 -6.17 -2.37
C LEU A 174 -19.76 -5.19 -1.25
N VAL A 175 -20.68 -4.34 -0.78
CA VAL A 175 -20.44 -3.44 0.36
C VAL A 175 -20.12 -4.26 1.60
N LYS A 176 -20.77 -5.42 1.77
CA LYS A 176 -20.46 -6.35 2.86
C LYS A 176 -19.05 -6.92 2.74
N VAL A 177 -18.63 -7.37 1.55
CA VAL A 177 -17.25 -7.84 1.29
C VAL A 177 -16.23 -6.77 1.66
N ALA A 178 -16.46 -5.52 1.22
CA ALA A 178 -15.59 -4.39 1.54
C ALA A 178 -15.55 -4.09 3.04
N ALA A 179 -16.71 -4.06 3.70
CA ALA A 179 -16.81 -3.78 5.13
C ALA A 179 -16.08 -4.84 5.97
N ILE A 180 -16.28 -6.13 5.66
CA ILE A 180 -15.59 -7.23 6.33
C ILE A 180 -14.08 -7.06 6.15
N THR A 181 -13.62 -6.89 4.91
CA THR A 181 -12.19 -6.75 4.60
C THR A 181 -11.56 -5.56 5.33
N THR A 182 -12.21 -4.40 5.32
CA THR A 182 -11.66 -3.19 5.95
C THR A 182 -11.66 -3.28 7.47
N ILE A 183 -12.69 -3.87 8.09
CA ILE A 183 -12.73 -4.07 9.55
C ILE A 183 -11.59 -4.98 10.00
N ILE A 184 -11.37 -6.10 9.30
CA ILE A 184 -10.25 -7.00 9.59
C ILE A 184 -8.91 -6.28 9.38
N ALA A 185 -8.77 -5.46 8.33
CA ALA A 185 -7.59 -4.64 8.11
C ALA A 185 -7.34 -3.61 9.22
N GLY A 186 -8.39 -3.03 9.79
CA GLY A 186 -8.27 -2.12 10.93
C GLY A 186 -7.89 -2.81 12.24
N ILE A 187 -8.48 -3.97 12.54
CA ILE A 187 -8.11 -4.79 13.72
C ILE A 187 -6.64 -5.20 13.64
N THR A 188 -6.19 -5.58 12.46
CA THR A 188 -4.80 -6.01 12.23
C THR A 188 -3.83 -4.84 12.10
N GLY A 189 -4.29 -3.62 11.81
CA GLY A 189 -3.43 -2.45 11.59
C GLY A 189 -2.51 -2.59 10.37
N SER A 190 -2.88 -3.42 9.40
CA SER A 190 -2.07 -3.73 8.20
C SER A 190 -2.96 -4.14 7.03
N ALA A 191 -2.88 -3.43 5.89
CA ALA A 191 -3.64 -3.78 4.70
C ALA A 191 -3.35 -5.21 4.23
N SER A 192 -2.07 -5.59 4.12
CA SER A 192 -1.66 -6.91 3.64
C SER A 192 -2.01 -8.01 4.65
N GLY A 193 -1.80 -7.77 5.94
CA GLY A 193 -2.15 -8.73 6.99
C GLY A 193 -3.66 -8.96 7.06
N GLY A 194 -4.43 -7.88 7.08
CA GLY A 194 -5.88 -7.92 7.13
C GLY A 194 -6.52 -8.50 5.89
N LEU A 195 -6.01 -8.17 4.70
CA LEU A 195 -6.48 -8.77 3.45
C LEU A 195 -6.25 -10.29 3.44
N THR A 196 -5.09 -10.75 3.90
CA THR A 196 -4.76 -12.17 4.00
C THR A 196 -5.76 -12.88 4.92
N ILE A 197 -5.94 -12.36 6.14
CA ILE A 197 -6.86 -12.92 7.14
C ILE A 197 -8.30 -12.89 6.62
N ALA A 198 -8.74 -11.78 6.02
CA ALA A 198 -10.10 -11.66 5.48
C ALA A 198 -10.39 -12.69 4.38
N LEU A 199 -9.46 -12.89 3.45
CA LEU A 199 -9.64 -13.84 2.35
C LEU A 199 -9.50 -15.30 2.78
N GLU A 200 -8.58 -15.63 3.69
CA GLU A 200 -8.46 -16.99 4.25
C GLU A 200 -9.72 -17.41 5.00
N LEU A 201 -10.34 -16.47 5.74
CA LEU A 201 -11.50 -16.78 6.58
C LEU A 201 -12.83 -16.68 5.85
N PHE A 202 -12.97 -15.71 4.94
CA PHE A 202 -14.25 -15.37 4.33
C PHE A 202 -14.24 -15.48 2.80
N GLY A 203 -13.13 -15.82 2.15
CA GLY A 203 -13.05 -15.92 0.69
C GLY A 203 -14.09 -16.89 0.12
N GLU A 204 -14.16 -18.11 0.66
CA GLU A 204 -15.18 -19.10 0.28
C GLU A 204 -16.61 -18.63 0.58
N THR A 205 -16.81 -17.95 1.71
CA THR A 205 -18.10 -17.34 2.06
C THR A 205 -18.51 -16.29 1.03
N PHE A 206 -17.59 -15.44 0.59
CA PHE A 206 -17.86 -14.42 -0.43
C PHE A 206 -18.23 -15.06 -1.77
N ILE A 207 -17.54 -16.14 -2.15
CA ILE A 207 -17.88 -16.93 -3.35
C ILE A 207 -19.27 -17.56 -3.20
N SER A 208 -19.61 -18.08 -2.02
CA SER A 208 -20.93 -18.67 -1.75
C SER A 208 -22.08 -17.66 -1.85
N TRP A 209 -21.79 -16.36 -1.70
CA TRP A 209 -22.76 -15.28 -1.94
C TRP A 209 -22.99 -14.99 -3.43
N GLY A 210 -22.33 -15.71 -4.33
CA GLY A 210 -22.50 -15.58 -5.78
C GLY A 210 -21.55 -14.61 -6.46
N TYR A 211 -20.52 -14.10 -5.76
CA TYR A 211 -19.52 -13.22 -6.35
C TYR A 211 -18.38 -14.02 -6.99
N THR A 212 -17.88 -13.52 -8.13
CA THR A 212 -16.72 -14.11 -8.78
C THR A 212 -15.44 -13.83 -7.98
N PRO A 213 -14.45 -14.74 -8.01
CA PRO A 213 -13.14 -14.51 -7.40
C PRO A 213 -12.51 -13.18 -7.84
N GLU A 214 -12.72 -12.76 -9.09
CA GLU A 214 -12.14 -11.54 -9.65
C GLU A 214 -12.71 -10.27 -9.02
N ILE A 215 -14.03 -10.19 -8.80
CA ILE A 215 -14.61 -9.01 -8.15
C ILE A 215 -14.27 -8.99 -6.67
N ILE A 216 -14.23 -10.15 -6.01
CA ILE A 216 -13.79 -10.28 -4.61
C ILE A 216 -12.35 -9.79 -4.48
N HIS A 217 -11.45 -10.26 -5.37
CA HIS A 217 -10.07 -9.78 -5.44
C HIS A 217 -10.06 -8.26 -5.44
N ARG A 218 -10.75 -7.63 -6.41
CA ARG A 218 -10.63 -6.18 -6.59
C ARG A 218 -11.23 -5.39 -5.45
N VAL A 219 -12.42 -5.76 -4.98
CA VAL A 219 -13.09 -5.07 -3.87
C VAL A 219 -12.29 -5.23 -2.58
N ALA A 220 -11.81 -6.43 -2.27
CA ALA A 220 -11.00 -6.68 -1.08
C ALA A 220 -9.66 -5.93 -1.14
N SER A 221 -8.96 -5.92 -2.28
CA SER A 221 -7.71 -5.17 -2.46
C SER A 221 -7.86 -3.66 -2.26
N ILE A 222 -9.01 -3.09 -2.65
CA ILE A 222 -9.28 -1.66 -2.45
C ILE A 222 -9.69 -1.41 -0.99
N ALA A 223 -10.60 -2.23 -0.46
CA ALA A 223 -11.15 -2.07 0.88
C ALA A 223 -10.13 -2.30 2.00
N CYS A 224 -9.12 -3.16 1.77
CA CYS A 224 -8.07 -3.40 2.77
C CYS A 224 -7.22 -2.17 3.04
N GLY A 225 -7.17 -1.20 2.11
CA GLY A 225 -6.53 0.10 2.32
C GLY A 225 -7.45 1.13 2.97
N GLY A 226 -8.53 0.72 3.65
CA GLY A 226 -9.41 1.61 4.40
C GLY A 226 -8.92 1.78 5.83
N LEU A 227 -9.48 1.01 6.77
CA LEU A 227 -9.15 1.14 8.19
C LEU A 227 -7.75 0.65 8.58
N ASP A 228 -6.92 0.18 7.64
CA ASP A 228 -5.59 -0.32 7.98
C ASP A 228 -4.64 0.76 8.49
N THR A 229 -4.79 2.00 8.01
CA THR A 229 -3.92 3.14 8.32
C THR A 229 -4.43 3.99 9.50
N LEU A 230 -5.10 3.35 10.46
CA LEU A 230 -5.45 3.97 11.74
C LEU A 230 -4.19 4.37 12.54
N PRO A 231 -4.27 5.19 13.61
CA PRO A 231 -3.08 5.81 14.22
C PRO A 231 -2.01 4.86 14.76
N TRP A 232 -2.38 3.59 15.00
CA TRP A 232 -1.47 2.52 15.44
C TRP A 232 -0.78 1.77 14.29
N ASN A 233 -1.10 2.10 13.03
CA ASN A 233 -0.46 1.52 11.86
C ASN A 233 1.03 1.82 11.84
N GLY A 234 1.84 0.78 11.67
CA GLY A 234 3.30 0.89 11.70
C GLY A 234 3.89 1.84 10.65
N THR A 235 3.32 1.89 9.45
CA THR A 235 3.75 2.78 8.36
C THR A 235 3.41 4.23 8.70
N VAL A 236 2.26 4.49 9.31
CA VAL A 236 1.87 5.84 9.77
C VAL A 236 2.82 6.31 10.88
N VAL A 237 3.17 5.42 11.81
CA VAL A 237 4.17 5.71 12.86
C VAL A 237 5.52 6.07 12.27
N MET A 238 5.99 5.29 11.30
CA MET A 238 7.25 5.56 10.60
C MET A 238 7.20 6.86 9.80
N LEU A 239 6.10 7.14 9.10
CA LEU A 239 5.94 8.36 8.32
C LEU A 239 6.11 9.60 9.20
N PHE A 240 5.48 9.63 10.38
CA PHE A 240 5.62 10.76 11.31
C PHE A 240 6.99 10.80 11.99
N ALA A 241 7.60 9.65 12.28
CA ALA A 241 8.96 9.61 12.81
C ALA A 241 9.99 10.17 11.83
N LEU A 242 9.87 9.85 10.53
CA LEU A 242 10.80 10.28 9.49
C LEU A 242 10.56 11.72 9.02
N SER A 243 9.29 12.11 8.85
CA SER A 243 8.94 13.48 8.44
C SER A 243 9.05 14.50 9.56
N GLY A 244 9.15 14.04 10.81
CA GLY A 244 9.09 14.84 12.03
C GLY A 244 7.69 15.42 12.33
N VAL A 245 6.73 15.36 11.39
CA VAL A 245 5.40 15.97 11.55
C VAL A 245 4.65 15.36 12.72
N SER A 246 4.01 16.20 13.54
CA SER A 246 3.22 15.70 14.67
C SER A 246 1.90 15.08 14.21
N TYR A 247 1.48 14.00 14.87
CA TYR A 247 0.20 13.32 14.61
C TYR A 247 -1.00 14.26 14.57
N LYS A 248 -1.06 15.21 15.53
CA LYS A 248 -2.15 16.18 15.64
C LYS A 248 -2.34 17.00 14.36
N LYS A 249 -1.25 17.33 13.66
CA LYS A 249 -1.29 18.12 12.43
C LYS A 249 -1.42 17.24 11.18
N GLY A 250 -0.63 16.17 11.10
CA GLY A 250 -0.49 15.38 9.88
C GLY A 250 -1.54 14.29 9.68
N TYR A 251 -2.05 13.67 10.76
CA TYR A 251 -2.87 12.46 10.63
C TYR A 251 -4.16 12.67 9.85
N LYS A 252 -4.76 13.87 9.89
CA LYS A 252 -5.96 14.17 9.08
C LYS A 252 -5.73 14.00 7.57
N HIS A 253 -4.53 14.29 7.10
CA HIS A 253 -4.17 14.18 5.68
C HIS A 253 -3.91 12.71 5.31
N VAL A 254 -3.21 11.99 6.19
CA VAL A 254 -3.04 10.53 6.08
C VAL A 254 -4.40 9.86 6.02
N ALA A 255 -5.27 10.10 7.01
CA ALA A 255 -6.61 9.51 7.06
C ALA A 255 -7.46 9.86 5.83
N MET A 256 -7.35 11.06 5.27
CA MET A 256 -8.03 11.38 4.03
C MET A 256 -7.54 10.49 2.88
N GLU A 257 -6.23 10.49 2.62
CA GLU A 257 -5.63 9.78 1.49
C GLU A 257 -5.69 8.25 1.61
N THR A 258 -5.56 7.73 2.82
CA THR A 258 -5.32 6.31 3.06
C THR A 258 -6.41 5.61 3.85
N VAL A 259 -7.47 6.30 4.28
CA VAL A 259 -8.65 5.66 4.91
C VAL A 259 -9.91 6.04 4.14
N ILE A 260 -10.15 7.34 3.98
CA ILE A 260 -11.40 7.86 3.43
C ILE A 260 -11.45 7.65 1.92
N LEU A 261 -10.45 8.13 1.17
CA LEU A 261 -10.47 8.05 -0.29
C LEU A 261 -10.46 6.62 -0.85
N PRO A 262 -9.71 5.65 -0.27
CA PRO A 262 -9.80 4.26 -0.71
C PRO A 262 -11.21 3.69 -0.53
N LEU A 263 -11.87 3.96 0.59
CA LEU A 263 -13.26 3.53 0.81
C LEU A 263 -14.25 4.24 -0.13
N LEU A 264 -14.08 5.54 -0.38
CA LEU A 264 -14.89 6.27 -1.35
C LEU A 264 -14.66 5.80 -2.79
N SER A 265 -13.46 5.32 -3.12
CA SER A 265 -13.14 4.78 -4.45
C SER A 265 -13.91 3.50 -4.78
N LEU A 266 -14.52 2.85 -3.79
CA LEU A 266 -15.44 1.73 -4.00
C LEU A 266 -16.80 2.18 -4.54
N ILE A 267 -17.19 3.44 -4.37
CA ILE A 267 -18.47 3.96 -4.89
C ILE A 267 -18.58 3.78 -6.41
N PRO A 268 -17.65 4.30 -7.24
CA PRO A 268 -17.73 4.08 -8.68
C PRO A 268 -17.61 2.60 -9.07
N VAL A 269 -16.90 1.78 -8.29
CA VAL A 269 -16.84 0.32 -8.48
C VAL A 269 -18.21 -0.32 -8.30
N PHE A 270 -18.90 -0.02 -7.21
CA PHE A 270 -20.21 -0.59 -6.91
C PHE A 270 -21.29 -0.11 -7.87
N ILE A 271 -21.26 1.17 -8.24
CA ILE A 271 -22.17 1.73 -9.24
C ILE A 271 -21.99 0.98 -10.57
N TYR A 272 -20.76 0.88 -11.06
CA TYR A 272 -20.48 0.15 -12.29
C TYR A 272 -20.93 -1.31 -12.22
N TYR A 273 -20.56 -2.02 -11.15
CA TYR A 273 -20.91 -3.42 -10.98
C TYR A 273 -22.42 -3.64 -11.02
N SER A 274 -23.20 -2.80 -10.32
CA SER A 274 -24.67 -2.87 -10.27
C SER A 274 -25.39 -2.56 -11.59
N ILE A 275 -24.72 -1.91 -12.54
CA ILE A 275 -25.28 -1.59 -13.85
C ILE A 275 -25.04 -2.74 -14.84
N VAL A 276 -23.90 -3.43 -14.70
CA VAL A 276 -23.44 -4.44 -15.65
C VAL A 276 -23.88 -5.86 -15.27
N HIS A 277 -24.10 -6.13 -13.99
CA HIS A 277 -24.45 -7.46 -13.43
C HIS A 277 -25.69 -7.36 -12.55
#